data_AF-A0A816AFG1-F1
#
_entry.id   AF-A0A816AFG1-F1
#
_cell.length_a   1.000
_cell.length_b   1.000
_cell.length_c   1.000
_cell.angle_alpha   90.00
_cell.angle_beta   90.00
_cell.angle_gamma   90.00
#
_symmetry.space_group_name_H-M   'P 1'
#
loop_
_entity.id
_entity.type
_entity.pdbx_description
1 polymer ?
#
loop_
_entity_poly.entity_id
_entity_poly.type
_entity_poly.pdbx_seq_one_letter_code
_entity_poly.pdbx_strand_id
1 'polypeptide(L)'
;ELATYMPISGSFNTYGSRFIDPAFGFALGWNYWFSWVVTISGELVAAGILVQFWLPHVTTVIWSFIGMFIMFLLNAFSVKGYGEAEYWFALIKVIAVVVFVVIGCVTDGGALGHHKYAFENWNRKEAPFVNGVAGVITTFIISGFSFQGTEVVGVTAGESKNPAKDVPRAMRQIIWRIILFYIASIFIMGLIIPYDDPDLAKIDGVKNIAVSPFTLVFVRAGLGPAVHVMNAVILCTVLSA
;
A
#
# COMPACT_ATOMS: atom_id res chain seq x y z
N GLU A 1 12.22 -6.20 -19.48
CA GLU A 1 12.85 -6.64 -20.74
C GLU A 1 12.18 -6.04 -21.97
N LEU A 2 10.88 -6.28 -22.21
CA LEU A 2 10.19 -5.66 -23.35
C LEU A 2 10.19 -4.12 -23.28
N ALA A 3 9.95 -3.53 -22.09
CA ALA A 3 10.01 -2.08 -21.90
C ALA A 3 11.40 -1.45 -22.11
N THR A 4 12.48 -2.23 -21.96
CA THR A 4 13.85 -1.77 -22.26
C THR A 4 14.22 -1.98 -23.73
N TYR A 5 13.63 -2.98 -24.39
CA TYR A 5 13.86 -3.29 -25.81
C TYR A 5 13.03 -2.39 -26.74
N MET A 6 11.80 -2.08 -26.36
CA MET A 6 10.87 -1.25 -27.12
C MET A 6 10.20 -0.23 -26.17
N PRO A 7 10.88 0.85 -25.77
CA PRO A 7 10.33 1.83 -24.84
C PRO A 7 9.27 2.68 -25.54
N ILE A 8 8.01 2.26 -25.43
CA ILE A 8 6.84 2.96 -25.99
C ILE A 8 5.81 3.19 -24.90
N SER A 9 5.14 4.34 -24.93
CA SER A 9 4.19 4.75 -23.88
C SER A 9 2.98 3.81 -23.74
N GLY A 10 2.61 3.08 -24.80
CA GLY A 10 1.53 2.09 -24.74
C GLY A 10 1.91 0.76 -24.06
N SER A 11 3.19 0.53 -23.79
CA SER A 11 3.72 -0.59 -22.99
C SER A 11 3.06 -1.94 -23.27
N PHE A 12 2.63 -2.67 -22.23
CA PHE A 12 2.05 -4.01 -22.32
C PHE A 12 0.78 -4.08 -23.19
N ASN A 13 0.00 -2.99 -23.32
CA ASN A 13 -1.12 -2.96 -24.26
C ASN A 13 -0.59 -3.07 -25.70
N THR A 14 0.41 -2.27 -26.05
CA THR A 14 1.01 -2.32 -27.39
C THR A 14 1.81 -3.59 -27.62
N TYR A 15 2.47 -4.15 -26.61
CA TYR A 15 3.14 -5.44 -26.74
C TYR A 15 2.13 -6.56 -26.99
N GLY A 16 0.99 -6.55 -26.28
CA GLY A 16 -0.11 -7.51 -26.49
C GLY A 16 -0.69 -7.42 -27.90
N SER A 17 -0.98 -6.21 -28.37
CA SER A 17 -1.46 -5.98 -29.75
C SER A 17 -0.46 -6.41 -30.82
N ARG A 18 0.84 -6.19 -30.59
CA ARG A 18 1.89 -6.40 -31.59
C ARG A 18 2.38 -7.85 -31.66
N PHE A 19 2.47 -8.54 -30.52
CA PHE A 19 3.08 -9.87 -30.44
C PHE A 19 2.05 -11.00 -30.26
N ILE A 20 0.79 -10.69 -29.94
CA ILE A 20 -0.26 -11.71 -29.74
C ILE A 20 -1.39 -11.48 -30.73
N ASP A 21 -2.23 -10.46 -30.49
CA ASP A 21 -3.37 -10.13 -31.35
C ASP A 21 -3.92 -8.73 -31.00
N PRO A 22 -4.41 -7.93 -31.97
CA PRO A 22 -5.03 -6.64 -31.70
C PRO A 22 -6.22 -6.70 -30.71
N ALA A 23 -7.04 -7.75 -30.75
CA ALA A 23 -8.14 -7.95 -29.81
C ALA A 23 -7.64 -8.27 -28.40
N PHE A 24 -6.51 -8.99 -28.29
CA PHE A 24 -5.86 -9.25 -26.99
C PHE A 24 -5.35 -7.95 -26.36
N GLY A 25 -4.68 -7.09 -27.14
CA GLY A 25 -4.25 -5.79 -26.65
C GLY A 25 -5.42 -4.87 -26.28
N PHE A 26 -6.51 -4.88 -27.04
CA PHE A 26 -7.74 -4.17 -26.67
C PHE A 26 -8.29 -4.65 -25.31
N ALA A 27 -8.41 -5.98 -25.12
CA ALA A 27 -8.88 -6.56 -23.87
C ALA A 27 -7.95 -6.22 -22.68
N LEU A 28 -6.63 -6.24 -22.87
CA LEU A 28 -5.67 -5.83 -21.85
C LEU A 28 -5.85 -4.36 -21.44
N GLY A 29 -6.07 -3.46 -22.40
CA GLY A 29 -6.31 -2.04 -22.12
C GLY A 29 -7.55 -1.82 -21.25
N TRP A 30 -8.66 -2.48 -21.58
CA TRP A 30 -9.89 -2.39 -20.81
C TRP A 30 -9.77 -3.00 -19.41
N ASN A 31 -9.13 -4.16 -19.29
CA ASN A 31 -8.88 -4.77 -17.98
C ASN A 31 -8.00 -3.88 -17.10
N TYR A 32 -6.95 -3.29 -17.68
CA TYR A 32 -6.07 -2.39 -16.95
C TYR A 32 -6.80 -1.14 -16.47
N TRP A 33 -7.57 -0.49 -17.35
CA TRP A 33 -8.39 0.67 -16.99
C TRP A 33 -9.39 0.33 -15.87
N PHE A 34 -10.11 -0.79 -16.01
CA PHE A 34 -11.08 -1.22 -15.00
C PHE A 34 -10.42 -1.51 -13.66
N SER A 35 -9.23 -2.12 -13.66
CA SER A 35 -8.47 -2.35 -12.44
C SER A 35 -8.14 -1.04 -11.73
N TRP A 36 -7.71 0.00 -12.45
CA TRP A 36 -7.44 1.31 -11.84
C TRP A 36 -8.70 1.99 -11.28
N VAL A 37 -9.84 1.85 -11.95
CA VAL A 37 -11.13 2.36 -11.43
C VAL A 37 -11.46 1.70 -10.09
N VAL A 38 -11.29 0.38 -9.99
CA VAL A 38 -11.54 -0.36 -8.75
C VAL A 38 -10.53 0.02 -7.66
N THR A 39 -9.24 0.11 -7.99
CA THR A 39 -8.18 0.46 -7.04
C THR A 39 -8.39 1.85 -6.45
N ILE A 40 -8.61 2.87 -7.30
CA ILE A 40 -8.87 4.26 -6.84
C ILE A 40 -10.14 4.31 -5.99
N SER A 41 -11.18 3.56 -6.36
CA SER A 41 -12.42 3.48 -5.57
C SER A 41 -12.15 2.88 -4.18
N GLY A 42 -11.34 1.82 -4.11
CA GLY A 42 -10.92 1.19 -2.85
C GLY A 42 -10.11 2.14 -1.97
N GLU A 43 -9.17 2.88 -2.56
CA GLU A 43 -8.36 3.90 -1.88
C GLU A 43 -9.21 5.02 -1.31
N LEU A 44 -10.18 5.54 -2.06
CA LEU A 44 -11.09 6.58 -1.56
C LEU A 44 -11.97 6.10 -0.41
N VAL A 45 -12.39 4.83 -0.42
CA VAL A 45 -13.10 4.22 0.71
C VAL A 45 -12.18 4.08 1.92
N ALA A 46 -10.96 3.58 1.72
CA ALA A 46 -9.95 3.46 2.77
C ALA A 46 -9.60 4.81 3.41
N ALA A 47 -9.44 5.86 2.60
CA ALA A 47 -9.24 7.23 3.08
C ALA A 47 -10.43 7.69 3.96
N GLY A 48 -11.66 7.40 3.53
CA GLY A 48 -12.87 7.70 4.31
C GLY A 48 -12.88 6.99 5.67
N ILE A 49 -12.49 5.71 5.71
CA ILE A 49 -12.35 4.92 6.95
C ILE A 49 -11.29 5.52 7.86
N LEU A 50 -10.13 5.92 7.32
CA LEU A 50 -9.05 6.53 8.11
C LEU A 50 -9.46 7.85 8.74
N VAL A 51 -10.30 8.66 8.08
CA VAL A 51 -10.79 9.92 8.64
C VAL A 51 -11.78 9.70 9.79
N GLN A 52 -12.53 8.60 9.78
CA GLN A 52 -13.44 8.25 10.89
C GLN A 52 -12.71 8.05 12.23
N PHE A 53 -11.39 7.82 12.20
CA PHE A 53 -10.57 7.82 13.40
C PHE A 53 -10.65 9.15 14.18
N TRP A 54 -10.70 10.29 13.49
CA TRP A 54 -10.86 11.61 14.13
C TRP A 54 -12.31 12.09 14.13
N LEU A 55 -13.09 11.74 13.10
CA LEU A 55 -14.47 12.21 12.91
C LEU A 55 -15.42 11.01 12.76
N PRO A 56 -15.69 10.26 13.85
CA PRO A 56 -16.42 8.99 13.79
C PRO A 56 -17.91 9.16 13.44
N HIS A 57 -18.46 10.35 13.61
CA HIS A 57 -19.88 10.65 13.33
C HIS A 57 -20.14 11.01 11.86
N VAL A 58 -19.10 11.15 11.04
CA VAL A 58 -19.23 11.49 9.62
C VAL A 58 -19.15 10.22 8.78
N THR A 59 -20.11 10.06 7.87
CA THR A 59 -20.16 8.92 6.95
C THR A 59 -18.92 8.89 6.05
N THR A 60 -18.30 7.72 5.90
CA THR A 60 -17.14 7.49 5.01
C THR A 60 -17.35 8.04 3.60
N VAL A 61 -18.56 7.89 3.06
CA VAL A 61 -18.96 8.36 1.72
C VAL A 61 -18.66 9.84 1.51
N ILE A 62 -18.93 10.69 2.50
CA ILE A 62 -18.70 12.14 2.39
C ILE A 62 -17.21 12.41 2.21
N TRP A 63 -16.36 11.73 2.98
CA TRP A 63 -14.90 11.86 2.89
C TRP A 63 -14.34 11.29 1.59
N SER A 64 -14.90 10.20 1.08
CA SER A 64 -14.54 9.66 -0.22
C SER A 64 -14.83 10.65 -1.35
N PHE A 65 -15.99 11.33 -1.33
CA PHE A 65 -16.31 12.38 -2.31
C PHE A 65 -15.39 13.60 -2.19
N ILE A 66 -15.06 14.03 -0.96
CA ILE A 66 -14.12 15.14 -0.73
C ILE A 66 -12.72 14.78 -1.25
N GLY A 67 -12.22 13.57 -0.94
CA GLY A 67 -10.93 13.08 -1.42
C GLY A 67 -10.88 13.03 -2.95
N MET A 68 -11.93 12.51 -3.58
CA MET A 68 -12.07 12.49 -5.04
C MET A 68 -12.04 13.89 -5.64
N PHE A 69 -12.75 14.84 -5.02
CA PHE A 69 -12.77 16.23 -5.49
C PHE A 69 -11.40 16.90 -5.38
N ILE A 70 -10.69 16.69 -4.26
CA ILE A 70 -9.31 17.20 -4.09
C ILE A 70 -8.38 16.62 -5.15
N MET A 71 -8.44 15.30 -5.36
CA MET A 71 -7.63 14.63 -6.39
C MET A 71 -7.93 15.17 -7.78
N PHE A 72 -9.20 15.35 -8.12
CA PHE A 72 -9.63 15.94 -9.39
C PHE A 72 -9.06 17.36 -9.58
N LEU A 73 -9.12 18.22 -8.55
CA LEU A 73 -8.57 19.56 -8.62
C LEU A 73 -7.05 19.55 -8.81
N LEU A 74 -6.32 18.73 -8.06
CA LEU A 74 -4.86 18.62 -8.20
C LEU A 74 -4.46 18.20 -9.61
N ASN A 75 -5.17 17.22 -10.18
CA ASN A 75 -4.96 16.76 -11.55
C ASN A 75 -5.33 17.82 -12.59
N ALA A 76 -6.38 18.61 -12.36
CA ALA A 76 -6.87 19.61 -13.32
C ALA A 76 -5.97 20.85 -13.42
N PHE A 77 -5.29 21.26 -12.34
CA PHE A 77 -4.66 22.59 -12.27
C PHE A 77 -3.13 22.61 -12.37
N SER A 78 -2.39 21.53 -12.01
CA SER A 78 -0.92 21.58 -12.12
C SER A 78 -0.25 20.20 -12.12
N VAL A 79 0.10 19.71 -13.31
CA VAL A 79 0.89 18.46 -13.48
C VAL A 79 2.28 18.58 -12.83
N LYS A 80 2.89 19.78 -12.87
CA LYS A 80 4.20 20.02 -12.21
C LYS A 80 4.07 20.07 -10.69
N GLY A 81 3.03 20.72 -10.18
CA GLY A 81 2.77 20.81 -8.73
C GLY A 81 2.44 19.44 -8.14
N TYR A 82 1.73 18.60 -8.89
CA TYR A 82 1.46 17.21 -8.52
C TYR A 82 2.75 16.41 -8.35
N GLY A 83 3.66 16.46 -9.34
CA GLY A 83 4.94 15.73 -9.27
C GLY A 83 5.86 16.17 -8.11
N GLU A 84 5.89 17.47 -7.78
CA GLU A 84 6.63 17.95 -6.60
C GLU A 84 5.97 17.51 -5.29
N ALA A 85 4.65 17.59 -5.18
CA ALA A 85 3.92 17.14 -4.00
C ALA A 85 4.11 15.63 -3.78
N GLU A 86 4.04 14.83 -4.83
CA GLU A 86 4.25 13.39 -4.79
C GLU A 86 5.67 13.03 -4.32
N TYR A 87 6.69 13.77 -4.75
CA TYR A 87 8.06 13.60 -4.25
C TYR A 87 8.15 13.79 -2.73
N TRP A 88 7.54 14.86 -2.20
CA TRP A 88 7.52 15.11 -0.75
C TRP A 88 6.71 14.07 0.01
N PHE A 89 5.54 13.66 -0.50
CA PHE A 89 4.75 12.60 0.10
C PHE A 89 5.50 11.26 0.11
N ALA A 90 6.21 10.92 -0.97
CA ALA A 90 7.04 9.73 -1.03
C ALA A 90 8.16 9.75 0.02
N LEU A 91 8.77 10.90 0.29
CA LEU A 91 9.78 11.03 1.34
C LEU A 91 9.18 10.79 2.74
N ILE A 92 8.02 11.38 3.04
CA ILE A 92 7.30 11.19 4.31
C ILE A 92 6.97 9.71 4.50
N LYS A 93 6.50 9.01 3.46
CA LYS A 93 6.22 7.56 3.49
C LYS A 93 7.44 6.76 3.91
N VAL A 94 8.60 7.00 3.28
CA VAL A 94 9.85 6.30 3.60
C VAL A 94 10.23 6.52 5.07
N ILE A 95 10.24 7.78 5.53
CA ILE A 95 10.63 8.11 6.90
C ILE A 95 9.70 7.45 7.91
N ALA A 96 8.38 7.52 7.68
CA ALA A 96 7.40 6.95 8.59
C ALA A 96 7.53 5.43 8.73
N VAL A 97 7.80 4.72 7.63
CA VAL A 97 8.02 3.26 7.67
C VAL A 97 9.34 2.91 8.37
N VAL A 98 10.41 3.67 8.16
CA VAL A 98 11.66 3.46 8.89
C VAL A 98 11.44 3.64 10.40
N VAL A 99 10.74 4.71 10.80
CA VAL A 99 10.37 4.96 12.20
C VAL A 99 9.49 3.84 12.75
N PHE A 100 8.50 3.38 11.97
CA PHE A 100 7.63 2.26 12.34
C PHE A 100 8.42 0.99 12.61
N VAL A 101 9.34 0.61 11.71
CA VAL A 101 10.16 -0.59 11.86
C VAL A 101 11.03 -0.49 13.11
N VAL A 102 11.66 0.66 13.37
CA VAL A 102 12.48 0.88 14.57
C VAL A 102 11.64 0.73 15.85
N ILE A 103 10.50 1.43 15.93
CA ILE A 103 9.60 1.36 17.08
C ILE A 103 9.07 -0.06 17.27
N GLY A 104 8.73 -0.73 16.18
CA GLY A 104 8.31 -2.12 16.16
C GLY A 104 9.35 -3.05 16.76
N CYS A 105 10.61 -2.99 16.31
CA CYS A 105 11.70 -3.80 16.87
C CYS A 105 11.90 -3.56 18.38
N VAL A 106 11.83 -2.30 18.82
CA VAL A 106 11.98 -1.94 20.25
C VAL A 106 10.80 -2.47 21.08
N THR A 107 9.59 -2.41 20.53
CA THR A 107 8.38 -2.93 21.16
C THR A 107 8.39 -4.45 21.23
N ASP A 108 8.77 -5.13 20.14
CA ASP A 108 8.93 -6.58 20.09
C ASP A 108 9.94 -7.09 21.14
N GLY A 109 11.06 -6.36 21.29
CA GLY A 109 12.08 -6.63 22.31
C GLY A 109 11.64 -6.40 23.76
N GLY A 110 10.46 -5.81 23.98
CA GLY A 110 9.89 -5.53 25.30
C GLY A 110 10.44 -4.28 26.00
N ALA A 111 11.22 -3.45 25.29
CA ALA A 111 11.70 -2.17 25.82
C ALA A 111 10.61 -1.09 25.83
N LEU A 112 9.58 -1.25 24.99
CA LEU A 112 8.34 -0.47 24.98
C LEU A 112 7.15 -1.43 25.17
N GLY A 113 6.03 -0.95 25.72
CA GLY A 113 4.79 -1.73 25.85
C GLY A 113 4.73 -2.75 26.99
N HIS A 114 5.73 -2.80 27.87
CA HIS A 114 5.80 -3.68 29.06
C HIS A 114 5.68 -5.20 28.80
N HIS A 115 5.64 -5.64 27.54
CA HIS A 115 5.54 -7.03 27.14
C HIS A 115 6.53 -7.32 26.02
N LYS A 116 7.28 -8.40 26.18
CA LYS A 116 8.21 -8.90 25.17
C LYS A 116 7.48 -9.94 24.31
N TYR A 117 7.29 -9.63 23.04
CA TYR A 117 6.59 -10.48 22.08
C TYR A 117 7.52 -11.55 21.50
N ALA A 118 8.66 -11.13 20.95
CA ALA A 118 9.56 -11.99 20.19
C ALA A 118 8.78 -12.85 19.18
N PHE A 119 8.92 -14.17 19.20
CA PHE A 119 8.20 -15.09 18.32
C PHE A 119 6.98 -15.75 18.98
N GLU A 120 6.43 -15.18 20.06
CA GLU A 120 5.28 -15.76 20.75
C GLU A 120 4.08 -15.90 19.81
N ASN A 121 3.77 -14.84 19.05
CA ASN A 121 2.63 -14.83 18.12
C ASN A 121 2.79 -15.80 16.95
N TRP A 122 4.01 -16.17 16.58
CA TRP A 122 4.29 -17.11 15.50
C TRP A 122 4.14 -18.57 15.91
N ASN A 123 4.16 -18.85 17.22
CA ASN A 123 3.92 -20.17 17.79
C ASN A 123 2.53 -20.30 18.43
N ARG A 124 1.67 -19.31 18.21
CA ARG A 124 0.34 -19.22 18.81
C ARG A 124 -0.69 -19.97 17.98
N LYS A 125 -1.37 -20.93 18.59
CA LYS A 125 -2.50 -21.69 17.99
C LYS A 125 -2.10 -22.32 16.64
N GLU A 126 -2.74 -21.92 15.56
CA GLU A 126 -2.53 -22.44 14.20
C GLU A 126 -1.44 -21.68 13.42
N ALA A 127 -0.83 -20.66 14.04
CA ALA A 127 0.28 -19.95 13.44
C ALA A 127 1.49 -20.89 13.23
N PRO A 128 2.30 -20.66 12.18
CA PRO A 128 2.25 -19.54 11.23
C PRO A 128 1.34 -19.79 10.01
N PHE A 129 0.83 -21.01 9.82
CA PHE A 129 0.05 -21.40 8.64
C PHE A 129 -1.43 -21.59 8.95
N VAL A 130 -2.09 -20.52 9.36
CA VAL A 130 -3.54 -20.50 9.62
C VAL A 130 -4.30 -20.87 8.34
N ASN A 131 -5.29 -21.76 8.44
CA ASN A 131 -6.01 -22.36 7.30
C ASN A 131 -5.14 -23.18 6.33
N GLY A 132 -3.92 -23.56 6.73
CA GLY A 132 -3.03 -24.42 5.96
C GLY A 132 -2.74 -23.89 4.54
N VAL A 133 -2.74 -24.78 3.55
CA VAL A 133 -2.42 -24.45 2.15
C VAL A 133 -3.41 -23.44 1.56
N ALA A 134 -4.69 -23.52 1.92
CA ALA A 134 -5.71 -22.60 1.43
C ALA A 134 -5.47 -21.16 1.93
N GLY A 135 -5.06 -21.02 3.19
CA GLY A 135 -4.65 -19.74 3.76
C GLY A 135 -3.47 -19.15 3.00
N VAL A 136 -2.43 -19.95 2.77
CA VAL A 136 -1.24 -19.55 2.00
C VAL A 136 -1.60 -19.05 0.59
N ILE A 137 -2.42 -19.80 -0.16
CA ILE A 137 -2.86 -19.40 -1.50
C ILE A 137 -3.63 -18.07 -1.46
N THR A 138 -4.51 -17.89 -0.47
CA THR A 138 -5.30 -16.66 -0.32
C THR A 138 -4.40 -15.47 -0.03
N THR A 139 -3.43 -15.63 0.88
CA THR A 139 -2.42 -14.61 1.17
C THR A 139 -1.59 -14.27 -0.06
N PHE A 140 -1.21 -15.25 -0.88
CA PHE A 140 -0.51 -14.99 -2.13
C PHE A 140 -1.34 -14.12 -3.08
N ILE A 141 -2.64 -14.38 -3.23
CA ILE A 141 -3.53 -13.58 -4.07
C ILE A 141 -3.60 -12.12 -3.58
N ILE A 142 -3.82 -11.91 -2.28
CA ILE A 142 -3.89 -10.57 -1.68
C ILE A 142 -2.54 -9.83 -1.79
N SER A 143 -1.43 -10.55 -1.58
CA SER A 143 -0.09 -9.98 -1.75
C SER A 143 0.19 -9.58 -3.20
N GLY A 144 -0.28 -10.39 -4.16
CA GLY A 144 -0.15 -10.10 -5.58
C GLY A 144 -0.90 -8.83 -5.97
N PHE A 145 -2.13 -8.66 -5.46
CA PHE A 145 -2.88 -7.41 -5.61
C PHE A 145 -2.12 -6.20 -5.06
N SER A 146 -1.44 -6.35 -3.92
CA SER A 146 -0.68 -5.29 -3.27
C SER A 146 0.58 -4.83 -4.04
N PHE A 147 1.02 -5.60 -5.05
CA PHE A 147 2.14 -5.26 -5.93
C PHE A 147 1.71 -4.67 -7.28
N GLN A 148 0.41 -4.46 -7.48
CA GLN A 148 -0.10 -3.65 -8.59
C GLN A 148 0.51 -2.24 -8.53
N GLY A 149 0.82 -1.67 -9.70
CA GLY A 149 1.48 -0.39 -9.87
C GLY A 149 2.99 -0.49 -10.14
N THR A 150 3.62 -1.63 -9.86
CA THR A 150 5.05 -1.83 -10.22
C THR A 150 5.26 -1.84 -11.74
N GLU A 151 4.23 -2.20 -12.50
CA GLU A 151 4.17 -2.15 -13.96
C GLU A 151 4.19 -0.72 -14.54
N VAL A 152 3.90 0.31 -13.74
CA VAL A 152 3.89 1.73 -14.19
C VAL A 152 5.28 2.16 -14.67
N VAL A 153 6.36 1.57 -14.14
CA VAL A 153 7.72 1.76 -14.67
C VAL A 153 7.82 1.33 -16.14
N GLY A 154 7.07 0.31 -16.53
CA GLY A 154 6.97 -0.14 -17.91
C GLY A 154 6.15 0.79 -18.81
N VAL A 155 5.16 1.50 -18.27
CA VAL A 155 4.33 2.48 -18.99
C VAL A 155 5.11 3.78 -19.21
N THR A 156 5.76 4.26 -18.16
CA THR A 156 6.57 5.48 -18.16
C THR A 156 7.95 5.29 -18.81
N ALA A 157 8.32 4.06 -19.17
CA ALA A 157 9.58 3.78 -19.88
C ALA A 157 9.71 4.57 -21.19
N GLY A 158 8.59 4.83 -21.89
CA GLY A 158 8.57 5.65 -23.12
C GLY A 158 8.86 7.13 -22.89
N GLU A 159 8.76 7.60 -21.65
CA GLU A 159 8.99 9.00 -21.26
C GLU A 159 10.40 9.22 -20.66
N SER A 160 11.15 8.13 -20.42
CA SER A 160 12.52 8.20 -19.93
C SER A 160 13.49 8.65 -21.02
N LYS A 161 14.44 9.53 -20.66
CA LYS A 161 15.52 9.96 -21.55
C LYS A 161 16.48 8.82 -21.91
N ASN A 162 16.72 7.88 -20.99
CA ASN A 162 17.58 6.72 -21.20
C ASN A 162 16.94 5.43 -20.66
N PRO A 163 15.90 4.90 -21.33
CA PRO A 163 15.11 3.78 -20.81
C PRO A 163 15.97 2.53 -20.52
N ALA A 164 16.98 2.26 -21.35
CA ALA A 164 17.89 1.12 -21.21
C ALA A 164 18.70 1.13 -19.89
N LYS A 165 18.94 2.31 -19.29
CA LYS A 165 19.66 2.46 -18.02
C LYS A 165 18.72 2.75 -16.86
N ASP A 166 17.73 3.61 -17.08
CA ASP A 166 16.84 4.12 -16.04
C ASP A 166 15.83 3.06 -15.59
N VAL A 167 15.25 2.29 -16.53
CA VAL A 167 14.29 1.22 -16.19
C VAL A 167 14.92 0.13 -15.34
N PRO A 168 16.08 -0.47 -15.69
CA PRO A 168 16.73 -1.46 -14.82
C PRO A 168 17.13 -0.90 -13.45
N ARG A 169 17.50 0.38 -13.38
CA ARG A 169 17.81 1.04 -12.10
C ARG A 169 16.57 1.17 -11.21
N ALA A 170 15.45 1.61 -11.78
CA ALA A 170 14.17 1.72 -11.07
C ALA A 170 13.69 0.35 -10.59
N MET A 171 13.80 -0.70 -11.42
CA MET A 171 13.44 -2.08 -11.04
C MET A 171 14.24 -2.58 -9.83
N ARG A 172 15.55 -2.30 -9.77
CA ARG A 172 16.37 -2.67 -8.59
C ARG A 172 15.96 -1.89 -7.34
N GLN A 173 15.52 -0.64 -7.47
CA GLN A 173 15.03 0.15 -6.35
C GLN A 173 13.67 -0.37 -5.83
N ILE A 174 12.80 -0.88 -6.72
CA ILE A 174 11.53 -1.49 -6.32
C ILE A 174 11.76 -2.66 -5.36
N ILE A 175 12.75 -3.52 -5.58
CA ILE A 175 13.04 -4.65 -4.68
C ILE A 175 13.32 -4.18 -3.25
N TRP A 176 14.19 -3.18 -3.09
CA TRP A 176 14.48 -2.62 -1.77
C TRP A 176 13.26 -1.97 -1.12
N ARG A 177 12.42 -1.31 -1.92
CA ARG A 177 11.14 -0.77 -1.45
C ARG A 177 10.20 -1.89 -0.98
N ILE A 178 10.08 -3.00 -1.71
CA ILE A 178 9.25 -4.14 -1.32
C ILE A 178 9.71 -4.73 0.02
N ILE A 179 11.03 -4.93 0.18
CA ILE A 179 11.59 -5.47 1.43
C ILE A 179 11.28 -4.53 2.60
N LEU A 180 11.52 -3.22 2.44
CA LEU A 180 11.36 -2.25 3.52
C LEU A 180 9.87 -1.98 3.85
N PHE A 181 9.05 -1.68 2.84
CA PHE A 181 7.66 -1.26 3.05
C PHE A 181 6.72 -2.40 3.38
N TYR A 182 6.89 -3.56 2.74
CA TYR A 182 5.95 -4.66 2.85
C TYR A 182 6.48 -5.73 3.79
N ILE A 183 7.64 -6.32 3.47
CA ILE A 183 8.14 -7.48 4.21
C ILE A 183 8.47 -7.08 5.65
N ALA A 184 9.26 -6.03 5.85
CA ALA A 184 9.63 -5.60 7.20
C ALA A 184 8.41 -5.14 8.01
N SER A 185 7.53 -4.33 7.43
CA SER A 185 6.34 -3.86 8.15
C SER A 185 5.41 -5.00 8.55
N ILE A 186 5.07 -5.90 7.61
CA ILE A 186 4.18 -7.04 7.88
C ILE A 186 4.83 -8.00 8.88
N PHE A 187 6.15 -8.23 8.77
CA PHE A 187 6.88 -9.06 9.72
C PHE A 187 6.79 -8.51 11.14
N ILE A 188 7.06 -7.20 11.32
CA ILE A 188 6.92 -6.52 12.61
C ILE A 188 5.48 -6.59 13.14
N MET A 189 4.49 -6.35 12.28
CA MET A 189 3.08 -6.48 12.66
C MET A 189 2.75 -7.90 13.11
N GLY A 190 3.24 -8.93 12.43
CA GLY A 190 3.02 -10.33 12.80
C GLY A 190 3.77 -10.78 14.06
N LEU A 191 4.85 -10.10 14.45
CA LEU A 191 5.51 -10.34 15.73
C LEU A 191 4.70 -9.77 16.89
N ILE A 192 4.13 -8.57 16.75
CA ILE A 192 3.50 -7.82 17.84
C ILE A 192 2.00 -8.10 17.95
N ILE A 193 1.30 -8.24 16.82
CA ILE A 193 -0.15 -8.38 16.76
C ILE A 193 -0.48 -9.85 16.46
N PRO A 194 -1.20 -10.54 17.36
CA PRO A 194 -1.63 -11.91 17.09
C PRO A 194 -2.64 -11.93 15.93
N TYR A 195 -2.60 -12.99 15.10
CA TYR A 195 -3.49 -13.10 13.94
C TYR A 195 -4.98 -13.14 14.32
N ASP A 196 -5.29 -13.55 15.55
CA ASP A 196 -6.63 -13.66 16.11
C ASP A 196 -7.06 -12.43 16.93
N ASP A 197 -6.38 -11.28 16.77
CA ASP A 197 -6.70 -10.05 17.47
C ASP A 197 -8.09 -9.52 17.07
N PRO A 198 -9.02 -9.26 18.04
CA PRO A 198 -10.35 -8.75 17.74
C PRO A 198 -10.35 -7.37 17.08
N ASP A 199 -9.30 -6.56 17.25
CA ASP A 199 -9.17 -5.27 16.57
C ASP A 199 -8.84 -5.42 15.08
N LEU A 200 -8.24 -6.55 14.66
CA LEU A 200 -8.12 -6.91 13.24
C LEU A 200 -9.47 -7.32 12.66
N ALA A 201 -10.29 -8.06 13.41
CA ALA A 201 -11.62 -8.51 12.98
C ALA A 201 -12.63 -7.36 12.80
N LYS A 202 -12.36 -6.18 13.37
CA LYS A 202 -13.16 -4.97 13.13
C LYS A 202 -12.99 -4.40 11.72
N ILE A 203 -12.00 -4.86 10.94
CA ILE A 203 -11.77 -4.46 9.55
C ILE A 203 -12.85 -5.05 8.62
N ASP A 204 -13.41 -6.22 8.94
CA ASP A 204 -14.40 -6.91 8.09
C ASP A 204 -15.84 -6.37 8.23
N GLY A 205 -16.08 -5.44 9.16
CA GLY A 205 -17.40 -4.90 9.44
C GLY A 205 -17.46 -3.39 9.33
N VAL A 206 -18.21 -2.87 8.35
CA VAL A 206 -18.51 -1.43 8.09
C VAL A 206 -19.12 -0.69 9.32
N LYS A 207 -19.40 -1.38 10.42
CA LYS A 207 -20.00 -0.83 11.64
C LYS A 207 -18.99 -0.44 12.73
N ASN A 208 -17.73 -0.88 12.65
CA ASN A 208 -16.71 -0.55 13.65
C ASN A 208 -15.63 0.34 13.03
N ILE A 209 -15.09 1.27 13.82
CA ILE A 209 -13.94 2.09 13.41
C ILE A 209 -12.77 1.13 13.19
N ALA A 210 -12.50 0.79 11.93
CA ALA A 210 -11.41 -0.11 11.58
C ALA A 210 -10.09 0.53 12.01
N VAL A 211 -9.35 -0.17 12.88
CA VAL A 211 -8.06 0.29 13.37
C VAL A 211 -6.99 -0.27 12.44
N SER A 212 -6.18 0.61 11.85
CA SER A 212 -5.07 0.17 11.01
C SER A 212 -4.09 -0.69 11.83
N PRO A 213 -3.61 -1.83 11.31
CA PRO A 213 -2.57 -2.62 11.98
C PRO A 213 -1.31 -1.80 12.28
N PHE A 214 -0.97 -0.83 11.41
CA PHE A 214 0.12 0.10 11.64
C PHE A 214 -0.08 0.95 12.90
N THR A 215 -1.31 1.44 13.15
CA THR A 215 -1.60 2.22 14.35
C THR A 215 -1.67 1.34 15.60
N LEU A 216 -2.14 0.10 15.47
CA LEU A 216 -2.23 -0.85 16.58
C LEU A 216 -0.86 -1.16 17.20
N VAL A 217 0.21 -1.24 16.40
CA VAL A 217 1.58 -1.38 16.94
C VAL A 217 1.96 -0.23 17.87
N PHE A 218 1.61 1.02 17.55
CA PHE A 218 1.90 2.17 18.44
C PHE A 218 1.06 2.13 19.72
N VAL A 219 -0.17 1.64 19.64
CA VAL A 219 -1.00 1.40 20.83
C VAL A 219 -0.32 0.36 21.74
N ARG A 220 0.14 -0.75 21.17
CA ARG A 220 0.89 -1.80 21.91
C ARG A 220 2.22 -1.29 22.47
N ALA A 221 2.88 -0.36 21.79
CA ALA A 221 4.10 0.29 22.25
C ALA A 221 3.88 1.27 23.43
N GLY A 222 2.62 1.61 23.76
CA GLY A 222 2.29 2.65 24.74
C GLY A 222 2.42 4.09 24.20
N LEU A 223 2.55 4.25 22.88
CA LEU A 223 2.73 5.54 22.21
C LEU A 223 1.39 6.08 21.67
N GLY A 224 0.42 6.27 22.56
CA GLY A 224 -0.94 6.71 22.22
C GLY A 224 -0.99 7.94 21.28
N PRO A 225 -0.25 9.04 21.55
CA PRO A 225 -0.27 10.22 20.68
C PRO A 225 0.31 9.96 19.27
N ALA A 226 1.26 9.04 19.12
CA ALA A 226 1.89 8.73 17.84
C ALA A 226 0.93 8.04 16.86
N VAL A 227 -0.16 7.45 17.37
CA VAL A 227 -1.24 6.87 16.57
C VAL A 227 -1.84 7.90 15.61
N HIS A 228 -2.05 9.15 16.05
CA HIS A 228 -2.62 10.20 15.19
C HIS A 228 -1.66 10.55 14.04
N VAL A 229 -0.36 10.60 14.32
CA VAL A 229 0.66 10.88 13.29
C VAL A 229 0.71 9.76 12.27
N MET A 230 0.74 8.50 12.73
CA MET A 230 0.75 7.36 11.82
C MET A 230 -0.54 7.30 10.98
N ASN A 231 -1.71 7.53 11.59
CA ASN A 231 -2.98 7.57 10.85
C ASN A 231 -2.99 8.67 9.77
N ALA A 232 -2.42 9.84 10.07
CA ALA A 232 -2.28 10.92 9.10
C ALA A 232 -1.33 10.58 7.95
N VAL A 233 -0.21 9.92 8.23
CA VAL A 233 0.71 9.45 7.18
C VAL A 233 0.04 8.43 6.27
N ILE A 234 -0.72 7.48 6.82
CA ILE A 234 -1.44 6.48 6.03
C ILE A 234 -2.50 7.18 5.15
N LEU A 235 -3.23 8.15 5.70
CA LEU A 235 -4.19 8.94 4.93
C LEU A 235 -3.51 9.69 3.76
N CYS A 236 -2.40 10.38 4.02
CA CYS A 236 -1.61 11.01 2.98
C CYS A 236 -1.11 9.99 1.95
N THR A 237 -0.80 8.77 2.38
CA THR A 237 -0.33 7.70 1.50
C THR A 237 -1.38 7.25 0.52
N VAL A 238 -2.61 7.03 1.00
CA VAL A 238 -3.76 6.63 0.19
C VAL A 238 -4.20 7.75 -0.75
N LEU A 239 -4.13 9.02 -0.31
CA LEU A 239 -4.46 10.18 -1.14
C LEU A 239 -3.35 10.64 -2.09
N SER A 240 -2.22 9.94 -2.14
CA SER A 240 -1.10 10.23 -3.07
C SER A 240 -0.60 8.98 -3.76
N ALA A 241 -1.39 7.90 -3.74
CA ALA A 241 -1.12 6.68 -4.49
C ALA A 241 -1.55 6.83 -5.95
#